data_AF-A0A958F085-F1
#
_entry.id   AF-A0A958F085-F1
#
_cell.length_a   1.000
_cell.length_b   1.000
_cell.length_c   1.000
_cell.angle_alpha   90.00
_cell.angle_beta   90.00
_cell.angle_gamma   90.00
#
_symmetry.space_group_name_H-M   'P 1'
#
loop_
_entity.id
_entity.type
_entity.pdbx_description
1 polymer ?
#
loop_
_entity_poly.entity_id
_entity_poly.type
_entity_poly.pdbx_seq_one_letter_code
_entity_poly.pdbx_strand_id
1 'polypeptide(L)'
;MHGPDPLEKHPMAGFPQICYIKNTIKSANIFVGDYSYYDDPDDSENFERNVLYHYPFIGDKLIIGKFCAFARGVKFIMNGANHKMDGISTYPFYIFGHGWESAMPDMSEFPYKGDTVVGNDVWIGFDSLIMPGVTIGDGAIIASRSVVVSDVAPYTIVGGNPAKLLKRR
;
A
#
# COMPACT_ATOMS: atom_id res chain seq x y z
N MET A 1 20.37 -12.42 -21.52
CA MET A 1 19.36 -13.33 -20.94
C MET A 1 18.00 -12.79 -21.38
N HIS A 2 17.12 -13.62 -21.94
CA HIS A 2 15.75 -13.22 -22.25
C HIS A 2 14.88 -13.55 -21.03
N GLY A 3 14.37 -12.53 -20.34
CA GLY A 3 13.40 -12.66 -19.25
C GLY A 3 11.95 -12.63 -19.75
N PRO A 4 10.95 -12.74 -18.86
CA PRO A 4 9.54 -12.57 -19.22
C PRO A 4 9.27 -11.15 -19.75
N ASP A 5 8.23 -10.98 -20.56
CA ASP A 5 7.80 -9.65 -21.04
C ASP A 5 7.16 -8.87 -19.86
N PRO A 6 7.67 -7.68 -19.50
CA PRO A 6 7.09 -6.88 -18.42
C PRO A 6 5.68 -6.36 -18.72
N LEU A 7 5.21 -6.45 -19.97
CA LEU A 7 3.86 -6.05 -20.40
C LEU A 7 2.83 -7.17 -20.28
N GLU A 8 3.25 -8.42 -20.05
CA GLU A 8 2.32 -9.52 -19.79
C GLU A 8 1.62 -9.34 -18.45
N LYS A 9 0.32 -9.63 -18.38
CA LYS A 9 -0.40 -9.64 -17.11
C LYS A 9 0.00 -10.83 -16.23
N HIS A 10 0.09 -12.02 -16.85
CA HIS A 10 0.36 -13.28 -16.17
C HIS A 10 1.61 -13.93 -16.75
N PRO A 11 2.79 -13.65 -16.17
CA PRO A 11 4.07 -14.07 -16.74
C PRO A 11 4.39 -15.56 -16.54
N MET A 12 3.57 -16.27 -15.76
CA MET A 12 3.81 -17.67 -15.40
C MET A 12 2.72 -18.57 -15.97
N ALA A 13 3.03 -19.26 -17.07
CA ALA A 13 2.12 -20.20 -17.71
C ALA A 13 1.64 -21.28 -16.72
N GLY A 14 0.32 -21.46 -16.61
CA GLY A 14 -0.31 -22.40 -15.69
C GLY A 14 -0.54 -21.87 -14.27
N PHE A 15 -0.11 -20.64 -13.94
CA PHE A 15 -0.25 -20.03 -12.61
C PHE A 15 -0.90 -18.64 -12.69
N PRO A 16 -2.22 -18.56 -12.93
CA PRO A 16 -2.94 -17.28 -13.08
C PRO A 16 -2.95 -16.43 -11.80
N GLN A 17 -2.68 -17.04 -10.64
CA GLN A 17 -2.53 -16.34 -9.36
C GLN A 17 -1.35 -15.35 -9.32
N ILE A 18 -0.35 -15.48 -10.20
CA ILE A 18 0.77 -14.54 -10.30
C ILE A 18 0.43 -13.48 -11.34
N CYS A 19 0.38 -12.21 -10.92
CA CYS A 19 0.09 -11.09 -11.80
C CYS A 19 1.12 -9.97 -11.65
N TYR A 20 1.61 -9.42 -12.76
CA TYR A 20 2.34 -8.15 -12.72
C TYR A 20 1.37 -7.00 -12.48
N ILE A 21 1.52 -6.38 -11.31
CA ILE A 21 0.59 -5.40 -10.76
C ILE A 21 0.42 -4.21 -11.72
N LYS A 22 1.52 -3.72 -12.28
CA LYS A 22 1.54 -2.57 -13.20
C LYS A 22 0.51 -2.69 -14.32
N ASN A 23 0.31 -3.90 -14.84
CA ASN A 23 -0.51 -4.14 -16.02
C ASN A 23 -2.01 -4.26 -15.72
N THR A 24 -2.41 -4.10 -14.46
CA THR A 24 -3.81 -4.16 -14.02
C THR A 24 -4.28 -2.95 -13.22
N ILE A 25 -3.37 -2.04 -12.85
CA ILE A 25 -3.71 -0.76 -12.21
C ILE A 25 -4.56 0.12 -13.14
N LYS A 26 -5.61 0.72 -12.57
CA LYS A 26 -6.52 1.67 -13.23
C LYS A 26 -6.46 3.05 -12.58
N SER A 27 -6.14 3.13 -11.29
CA SER A 27 -6.01 4.36 -10.53
C SER A 27 -4.87 5.23 -11.05
N ALA A 28 -5.15 6.53 -11.22
CA ALA A 28 -4.13 7.52 -11.60
C ALA A 28 -3.15 7.86 -10.47
N ASN A 29 -3.45 7.46 -9.22
CA ASN A 29 -2.63 7.75 -8.04
C ASN A 29 -1.81 6.55 -7.56
N ILE A 30 -1.80 5.45 -8.32
CA ILE A 30 -1.01 4.26 -8.03
C ILE A 30 0.02 4.08 -9.14
N PHE A 31 1.30 4.04 -8.76
CA PHE A 31 2.42 3.92 -9.69
C PHE A 31 3.21 2.67 -9.35
N VAL A 32 3.40 1.79 -10.32
CA VAL A 32 4.07 0.50 -10.09
C VAL A 32 5.13 0.25 -11.14
N GLY A 33 6.33 -0.11 -10.68
CA GLY A 33 7.45 -0.49 -11.52
C GLY A 33 7.25 -1.85 -12.21
N ASP A 34 7.94 -2.03 -13.33
CA ASP A 34 7.98 -3.31 -14.05
C ASP A 34 8.39 -4.48 -13.15
N TYR A 35 7.86 -5.67 -13.47
CA TYR A 35 8.17 -6.95 -12.82
C TYR A 35 7.71 -7.10 -11.35
N SER A 36 7.17 -6.05 -10.73
CA SER A 36 6.56 -6.16 -9.40
C SER A 36 5.27 -6.95 -9.47
N TYR A 37 5.19 -8.04 -8.71
CA TYR A 37 4.10 -9.01 -8.83
C TYR A 37 3.33 -9.21 -7.53
N TYR A 38 2.08 -9.60 -7.69
CA TYR A 38 1.21 -10.02 -6.60
C TYR A 38 0.81 -11.49 -6.81
N ASP A 39 0.88 -12.28 -5.75
CA ASP A 39 0.46 -13.69 -5.72
C ASP A 39 -0.86 -13.82 -4.95
N ASP A 40 -1.95 -14.05 -5.68
CA ASP A 40 -3.28 -14.21 -5.10
C ASP A 40 -4.14 -15.16 -5.92
N PRO A 41 -4.50 -16.34 -5.38
CA PRO A 41 -5.30 -17.32 -6.10
C PRO A 41 -6.78 -16.94 -6.23
N ASP A 42 -7.27 -15.91 -5.52
CA ASP A 42 -8.67 -15.51 -5.60
C ASP A 42 -8.93 -14.54 -6.75
N ASP A 43 -8.11 -13.49 -6.87
CA ASP A 43 -8.17 -12.52 -7.98
C ASP A 43 -6.93 -11.61 -7.93
N SER A 44 -5.89 -12.05 -8.64
CA SER A 44 -4.56 -11.43 -8.70
C SER A 44 -4.51 -10.17 -9.57
N GLU A 45 -5.46 -10.01 -10.51
CA GLU A 45 -5.55 -8.81 -11.33
C GLU A 45 -6.03 -7.60 -10.53
N ASN A 46 -6.87 -7.79 -9.52
CA ASN A 46 -7.44 -6.71 -8.71
C ASN A 46 -6.58 -6.35 -7.49
N PHE A 47 -5.30 -6.03 -7.71
CA PHE A 47 -4.42 -5.57 -6.63
C PHE A 47 -4.98 -4.34 -5.90
N GLU A 48 -5.69 -3.46 -6.60
CA GLU A 48 -6.28 -2.24 -6.02
C GLU A 48 -7.26 -2.50 -4.87
N ARG A 49 -7.87 -3.70 -4.78
CA ARG A 49 -8.71 -4.08 -3.62
C ARG A 49 -7.96 -4.08 -2.29
N ASN A 50 -6.64 -4.13 -2.36
CA ASN A 50 -5.75 -4.11 -1.20
C ASN A 50 -5.33 -2.68 -0.82
N VAL A 51 -5.69 -1.66 -1.60
CA VAL A 51 -5.36 -0.26 -1.38
C VAL A 51 -6.60 0.44 -0.82
N LEU A 52 -6.63 0.60 0.50
CA LEU A 52 -7.82 1.00 1.24
C LEU A 52 -7.80 2.49 1.57
N TYR A 53 -8.98 3.12 1.56
CA TYR A 53 -9.17 4.53 1.88
C TYR A 53 -8.39 5.51 0.97
N HIS A 54 -8.16 5.09 -0.28
CA HIS A 54 -7.43 5.89 -1.27
C HIS A 54 -8.42 6.71 -2.10
N TYR A 55 -8.68 7.93 -1.67
CA TYR A 55 -9.63 8.81 -2.33
C TYR A 55 -8.93 9.81 -3.26
N PRO A 56 -9.34 9.95 -4.53
CA PRO A 56 -8.67 10.85 -5.48
C PRO A 56 -8.55 12.30 -5.01
N PHE A 57 -9.52 12.79 -4.23
CA PHE A 57 -9.54 14.17 -3.72
C PHE A 57 -8.51 14.43 -2.60
N ILE A 58 -7.95 13.38 -1.98
CA ILE A 58 -6.86 13.53 -1.00
C ILE A 58 -5.52 13.73 -1.71
N GLY A 59 -5.35 13.06 -2.86
CA GLY A 59 -4.18 13.26 -3.72
C GLY A 59 -2.90 12.56 -3.26
N ASP A 60 -2.94 11.78 -2.18
CA ASP A 60 -1.83 10.92 -1.79
C ASP A 60 -1.61 9.81 -2.83
N LYS A 61 -0.38 9.33 -2.93
CA LYS A 61 0.02 8.32 -3.91
C LYS A 61 0.50 7.05 -3.22
N LEU A 62 0.27 5.92 -3.89
CA LEU A 62 0.98 4.68 -3.63
C LEU A 62 2.01 4.48 -4.75
N ILE A 63 3.29 4.45 -4.38
CA ILE A 63 4.40 4.31 -5.31
C ILE A 63 5.13 3.02 -4.98
N ILE A 64 5.23 2.11 -5.96
CA ILE A 64 5.90 0.81 -5.81
C ILE A 64 6.99 0.72 -6.87
N GLY A 65 8.22 0.38 -6.44
CA GLY A 65 9.35 0.19 -7.32
C GLY A 65 9.25 -1.07 -8.19
N LYS A 66 10.37 -1.45 -8.78
CA LYS A 66 10.50 -2.62 -9.66
C LYS A 66 10.87 -3.87 -8.87
N PHE A 67 10.59 -5.04 -9.45
CA PHE A 67 11.02 -6.34 -8.91
C PHE A 67 10.57 -6.63 -7.46
N CYS A 68 9.43 -6.10 -7.04
CA CYS A 68 8.87 -6.38 -5.73
C CYS A 68 8.04 -7.66 -5.72
N ALA A 69 8.00 -8.33 -4.57
CA ALA A 69 7.24 -9.55 -4.34
C ALA A 69 6.19 -9.32 -3.26
N PHE A 70 4.91 -9.34 -3.64
CA PHE A 70 3.79 -9.17 -2.73
C PHE A 70 3.05 -10.49 -2.55
N ALA A 71 3.04 -11.01 -1.32
CA ALA A 71 2.22 -12.16 -0.98
C ALA A 71 0.75 -11.77 -0.82
N ARG A 72 -0.14 -12.77 -0.94
CA ARG A 72 -1.58 -12.62 -0.70
C ARG A 72 -1.89 -11.84 0.57
N GLY A 73 -2.88 -10.95 0.49
CA GLY A 73 -3.47 -10.28 1.65
C GLY A 73 -2.68 -9.08 2.19
N VAL A 74 -1.55 -8.72 1.57
CA VAL A 74 -0.88 -7.44 1.84
C VAL A 74 -1.87 -6.31 1.60
N LYS A 75 -1.96 -5.35 2.53
CA LYS A 75 -2.86 -4.20 2.46
C LYS A 75 -2.13 -2.90 2.71
N PHE A 76 -2.60 -1.84 2.06
CA PHE A 76 -2.15 -0.47 2.24
C PHE A 76 -3.32 0.35 2.79
N ILE A 77 -3.10 1.01 3.92
CA ILE A 77 -4.02 2.02 4.43
C ILE A 77 -3.52 3.38 3.94
N MET A 78 -4.35 4.08 3.19
CA MET A 78 -4.05 5.41 2.67
C MET A 78 -4.64 6.50 3.57
N ASN A 79 -4.36 7.77 3.29
CA ASN A 79 -4.64 8.88 4.20
C ASN A 79 -6.14 9.12 4.46
N GLY A 80 -7.04 8.61 3.62
CA GLY A 80 -8.49 8.73 3.82
C GLY A 80 -9.05 8.00 5.03
N ALA A 81 -8.22 7.18 5.70
CA ALA A 81 -8.57 6.54 6.96
C ALA A 81 -8.40 7.47 8.17
N ASN A 82 -7.71 8.61 8.02
CA ASN A 82 -7.39 9.48 9.15
C ASN A 82 -8.56 10.40 9.47
N HIS A 83 -8.98 10.40 10.74
CA HIS A 83 -9.97 11.34 11.24
C HIS A 83 -9.29 12.60 11.77
N LYS A 84 -10.02 13.71 11.82
CA LYS A 84 -9.61 14.91 12.57
C LYS A 84 -9.47 14.56 14.07
N MET A 85 -8.42 15.06 14.75
CA MET A 85 -8.05 14.63 16.12
C MET A 85 -7.81 15.78 17.11
N ASP A 86 -7.80 17.03 16.66
CA ASP A 86 -7.54 18.23 17.46
C ASP A 86 -8.81 18.79 18.16
N GLY A 87 -9.99 18.27 17.80
CA GLY A 87 -11.27 18.61 18.41
C GLY A 87 -11.63 17.74 19.61
N ILE A 88 -12.83 17.98 20.15
CA ILE A 88 -13.39 17.21 21.28
C ILE A 88 -13.82 15.77 20.91
N SER A 89 -13.93 15.49 19.61
CA SER A 89 -14.40 14.20 19.08
C SER A 89 -13.73 13.92 17.75
N THR A 90 -13.43 12.65 17.50
CA THR A 90 -12.99 12.13 16.20
C THR A 90 -14.18 11.68 15.32
N TYR A 91 -15.41 11.77 15.82
CA TYR A 91 -16.59 11.34 15.07
C TYR A 91 -16.84 12.26 13.85
N PRO A 92 -16.97 11.71 12.64
CA PRO A 92 -17.07 12.50 11.42
C PRO A 92 -18.52 12.94 11.18
N PHE A 93 -19.09 13.77 12.06
CA PHE A 93 -20.50 14.21 11.98
C PHE A 93 -20.91 14.65 10.57
N TYR A 94 -20.01 15.36 9.89
CA TYR A 94 -20.22 15.94 8.57
C TYR A 94 -20.55 14.95 7.45
N ILE A 95 -20.26 13.65 7.60
CA ILE A 95 -20.57 12.65 6.56
C ILE A 95 -22.02 12.16 6.58
N PHE A 96 -22.78 12.43 7.64
CA PHE A 96 -24.13 11.88 7.84
C PHE A 96 -25.27 12.82 7.41
N GLY A 97 -24.96 14.04 6.97
CA GLY A 97 -25.95 14.99 6.47
C GLY A 97 -26.87 15.57 7.55
N HIS A 98 -28.07 15.99 7.14
CA HIS A 98 -29.13 16.55 8.01
C HIS A 98 -28.71 17.81 8.80
N GLY A 99 -27.91 18.67 8.17
CA GLY A 99 -27.36 19.89 8.76
C GLY A 99 -25.98 19.69 9.38
N TRP A 100 -25.55 18.45 9.63
CA TRP A 100 -24.21 18.18 10.16
C TRP A 100 -23.10 18.36 9.11
N GLU A 101 -23.43 18.34 7.82
CA GLU A 101 -22.51 18.66 6.73
C GLU A 101 -21.91 20.08 6.85
N SER A 102 -22.59 20.99 7.56
CA SER A 102 -22.08 22.32 7.88
C SER A 102 -20.84 22.33 8.78
N ALA A 103 -20.56 21.21 9.45
CA ALA A 103 -19.38 21.00 10.29
C ALA A 103 -18.22 20.33 9.53
N MET A 104 -18.26 20.28 8.18
CA MET A 104 -17.16 19.74 7.38
C MET A 104 -15.87 20.54 7.63
N PRO A 105 -14.79 19.88 8.10
CA PRO A 105 -13.50 20.54 8.26
C PRO A 105 -12.89 20.90 6.91
N ASP A 106 -11.99 21.88 6.90
CA ASP A 106 -11.07 22.08 5.79
C ASP A 106 -10.16 20.86 5.62
N MET A 107 -9.78 20.54 4.39
CA MET A 107 -8.94 19.38 4.09
C MET A 107 -7.59 19.43 4.81
N SER A 108 -7.05 20.62 5.07
CA SER A 108 -5.80 20.82 5.81
C SER A 108 -5.89 20.49 7.30
N GLU A 109 -7.10 20.36 7.85
CA GLU A 109 -7.32 19.99 9.26
C GLU A 109 -7.21 18.48 9.49
N PHE A 110 -7.20 17.67 8.43
CA PHE A 110 -7.03 16.23 8.53
C PHE A 110 -5.55 15.85 8.67
N PRO A 111 -5.21 14.86 9.51
CA PRO A 111 -3.86 14.32 9.56
C PRO A 111 -3.45 13.74 8.20
N TYR A 112 -2.41 14.33 7.61
CA TYR A 112 -1.82 13.89 6.35
C TYR A 112 -0.41 13.38 6.59
N LYS A 113 -0.16 12.11 6.26
CA LYS A 113 1.12 11.43 6.44
C LYS A 113 1.96 11.35 5.17
N GLY A 114 1.45 11.86 4.04
CA GLY A 114 2.15 11.80 2.76
C GLY A 114 1.91 10.51 1.99
N ASP A 115 2.67 10.37 0.92
CA ASP A 115 2.62 9.22 0.02
C ASP A 115 3.16 7.96 0.71
N THR A 116 2.63 6.80 0.33
CA THR A 116 3.21 5.51 0.72
C THR A 116 4.14 5.05 -0.38
N VAL A 117 5.40 4.79 -0.03
CA VAL A 117 6.47 4.50 -1.00
C VAL A 117 7.10 3.15 -0.68
N VAL A 118 7.10 2.24 -1.65
CA VAL A 118 7.84 0.98 -1.63
C VAL A 118 8.94 1.09 -2.67
N GLY A 119 10.18 0.88 -2.25
CA GLY A 119 11.36 0.85 -3.12
C GLY A 119 11.34 -0.33 -4.09
N ASN A 120 12.50 -0.68 -4.61
CA ASN A 120 12.75 -1.79 -5.52
C ASN A 120 13.20 -3.03 -4.73
N ASP A 121 13.02 -4.23 -5.30
CA ASP A 121 13.48 -5.50 -4.67
C ASP A 121 12.89 -5.73 -3.26
N VAL A 122 11.70 -5.18 -2.97
CA VAL A 122 11.05 -5.36 -1.67
C VAL A 122 10.23 -6.65 -1.65
N TRP A 123 10.37 -7.43 -0.58
CA TRP A 123 9.51 -8.57 -0.31
C TRP A 123 8.56 -8.27 0.85
N ILE A 124 7.26 -8.27 0.59
CA ILE A 124 6.22 -8.11 1.61
C ILE A 124 5.48 -9.43 1.84
N GLY A 125 5.62 -9.95 3.06
CA GLY A 125 5.03 -11.21 3.48
C GLY A 125 3.52 -11.16 3.64
N PHE A 126 2.92 -12.35 3.68
CA PHE A 126 1.48 -12.61 3.72
C PHE A 126 0.76 -11.78 4.79
N ASP A 127 -0.41 -11.22 4.45
CA ASP A 127 -1.27 -10.45 5.37
C ASP A 127 -0.58 -9.25 6.08
N SER A 128 0.50 -8.68 5.52
CA SER A 128 1.12 -7.49 6.10
C SER A 128 0.28 -6.23 5.85
N LEU A 129 0.20 -5.35 6.83
CA LEU A 129 -0.50 -4.07 6.77
C LEU A 129 0.50 -2.92 6.75
N ILE A 130 0.45 -2.09 5.71
CA ILE A 130 1.28 -0.90 5.56
C ILE A 130 0.43 0.33 5.87
N MET A 131 0.85 1.12 6.87
CA MET A 131 0.11 2.31 7.31
C MET A 131 0.45 3.55 6.44
N PRO A 132 -0.39 4.60 6.48
CA PRO A 132 -0.22 5.74 5.58
C PRO A 132 1.11 6.46 5.79
N GLY A 133 1.73 6.89 4.69
CA GLY A 133 2.93 7.73 4.69
C GLY A 133 4.26 6.99 4.92
N VAL A 134 4.23 5.66 4.99
CA VAL A 134 5.43 4.85 5.22
C VAL A 134 6.28 4.77 3.95
N THR A 135 7.59 4.95 4.11
CA THR A 135 8.61 4.63 3.10
C THR A 135 9.32 3.32 3.44
N ILE A 136 9.26 2.33 2.55
CA ILE A 136 9.97 1.06 2.63
C ILE A 136 11.13 1.09 1.65
N GLY A 137 12.36 1.09 2.16
CA GLY A 137 13.58 1.17 1.37
C GLY A 137 13.85 -0.07 0.52
N ASP A 138 14.69 0.09 -0.51
CA ASP A 138 15.04 -0.97 -1.45
C ASP A 138 15.57 -2.23 -0.75
N GLY A 139 15.23 -3.40 -1.28
CA GLY A 139 15.72 -4.69 -0.76
C GLY A 139 15.19 -5.04 0.63
N ALA A 140 14.23 -4.32 1.20
CA ALA A 140 13.68 -4.64 2.51
C ALA A 140 12.80 -5.90 2.48
N ILE A 141 12.72 -6.58 3.62
CA ILE A 141 11.84 -7.74 3.82
C ILE A 141 10.89 -7.44 4.98
N ILE A 142 9.59 -7.50 4.71
CA ILE A 142 8.53 -7.37 5.71
C ILE A 142 8.02 -8.77 6.04
N ALA A 143 8.20 -9.21 7.29
CA ALA A 143 7.70 -10.50 7.74
C ALA A 143 6.17 -10.58 7.63
N SER A 144 5.63 -11.78 7.45
CA SER A 144 4.17 -11.98 7.35
C SER A 144 3.44 -11.45 8.58
N ARG A 145 2.23 -10.91 8.37
CA ARG A 145 1.33 -10.34 9.39
C ARG A 145 1.95 -9.18 10.18
N SER A 146 2.88 -8.44 9.57
CA SER A 146 3.44 -7.25 10.19
C SER A 146 2.53 -6.04 10.03
N VAL A 147 2.54 -5.12 11.00
CA VAL A 147 1.89 -3.81 10.88
C VAL A 147 2.97 -2.74 10.84
N VAL A 148 3.26 -2.24 9.64
CA VAL A 148 4.34 -1.29 9.38
C VAL A 148 3.81 0.12 9.61
N VAL A 149 4.21 0.72 10.73
CA VAL A 149 3.74 2.04 11.20
C VAL A 149 4.77 3.16 11.03
N SER A 150 5.97 2.83 10.55
CA SER A 150 7.10 3.75 10.39
C SER A 150 8.00 3.27 9.25
N ASP A 151 8.83 4.17 8.73
CA ASP A 151 9.77 3.88 7.65
C ASP A 151 10.66 2.67 7.94
N VAL A 152 11.00 1.94 6.87
CA VAL A 152 11.84 0.75 6.88
C VAL A 152 13.10 1.05 6.09
N ALA A 153 14.26 0.91 6.73
CA ALA A 153 15.54 1.16 6.07
C ALA A 153 15.82 0.12 4.97
N PRO A 154 16.53 0.49 3.87
CA PRO A 154 16.92 -0.44 2.83
C PRO A 154 17.67 -1.66 3.38
N TYR A 155 17.49 -2.82 2.73
CA TYR A 155 18.15 -4.08 3.07
C TYR A 155 18.02 -4.50 4.55
N THR A 156 16.87 -4.19 5.17
CA THR A 156 16.54 -4.66 6.50
C THR A 156 15.39 -5.65 6.49
N ILE A 157 15.32 -6.47 7.53
CA ILE A 157 14.21 -7.37 7.79
C ILE A 157 13.48 -6.82 9.01
N VAL A 158 12.20 -6.52 8.84
CA VAL A 158 11.32 -6.05 9.92
C VAL A 158 10.17 -7.03 10.12
N GLY A 159 9.61 -7.05 11.32
CA GLY A 159 8.41 -7.83 11.61
C GLY A 159 7.70 -7.43 12.89
N GLY A 160 6.43 -7.85 13.01
CA GLY A 160 5.62 -7.67 14.21
C GLY A 160 4.56 -6.57 14.10
N ASN A 161 3.86 -6.32 15.21
CA ASN A 161 2.84 -5.28 15.33
C ASN A 161 3.03 -4.53 16.67
N PRO A 162 3.56 -3.29 16.66
CA PRO A 162 4.12 -2.60 15.50
C PRO A 162 5.38 -3.30 14.96
N ALA A 163 5.63 -3.19 13.65
CA ALA A 163 6.81 -3.78 13.03
C ALA A 163 8.09 -3.16 13.59
N LYS A 164 9.08 -4.01 13.90
CA LYS A 164 10.39 -3.63 14.41
C LYS A 164 11.51 -4.25 13.59
N LEU A 165 12.67 -3.61 13.57
CA LEU A 165 13.89 -4.18 13.00
C LEU A 165 14.21 -5.51 13.69
N LEU A 166 14.32 -6.57 12.89
CA LEU A 166 14.76 -7.89 13.35
C LEU A 166 16.27 -8.03 13.10
N LYS A 167 16.71 -7.79 11.86
CA LYS A 167 18.13 -7.77 11.47
C LYS A 167 18.35 -7.02 10.16
N ARG A 168 19.61 -6.71 9.86
CA ARG A 168 20.04 -6.33 8.50
C ARG A 168 20.25 -7.59 7.65
N ARG A 169 20.01 -7.50 6.35
CA ARG A 169 20.21 -8.62 5.40
C ARG A 169 21.68 -9.00 5.27
#